data_AF-A0A6J6TUG5-F1
#
_entry.id   AF-A0A6J6TUG5-F1
#
_cell.length_a   1.000
_cell.length_b   1.000
_cell.length_c   1.000
_cell.angle_alpha   90.00
_cell.angle_beta   90.00
_cell.angle_gamma   90.00
#
_symmetry.space_group_name_H-M   'P 1'
#
loop_
_entity.id
_entity.type
_entity.pdbx_description
1 polymer ?
#
loop_
_entity_poly.entity_id
_entity_poly.type
_entity_poly.pdbx_seq_one_letter_code
_entity_poly.pdbx_strand_id
1 'polypeptide(L)'
;MKPDGVRRGLVGEVISRVETKGYSIEALRMLNADRALLERHYAEHIGKPFYEPLVEFMMSGPIVAIVASGNRVIEGFRSLAGVTDPTVAAPGTIRGDLARDQGTKVVQNIVHGSDSPESAAREIEIFFPK
;
A
#
# COMPACT_ATOMS: atom_id res chain seq x y z
N MET A 1 -2.06 -1.49 2.96
CA MET A 1 -1.30 -0.67 3.93
C MET A 1 -0.12 -1.47 4.44
N LYS A 2 1.06 -0.86 4.42
CA LYS A 2 2.38 -1.44 4.70
C LYS A 2 2.67 -1.51 6.21
N PRO A 3 3.72 -2.23 6.66
CA PRO A 3 3.95 -2.48 8.08
C PRO A 3 4.20 -1.22 8.93
N ASP A 4 4.84 -0.19 8.36
CA ASP A 4 5.03 1.11 8.99
C ASP A 4 3.70 1.79 9.35
N GLY A 5 2.72 1.74 8.46
CA GLY A 5 1.37 2.26 8.70
C GLY A 5 0.63 1.49 9.79
N VAL A 6 0.70 0.16 9.74
CA VAL A 6 0.05 -0.71 10.74
C VAL A 6 0.65 -0.52 12.12
N ARG A 7 1.98 -0.55 12.26
CA ARG A 7 2.66 -0.37 13.56
C ARG A 7 2.37 0.97 14.21
N ARG A 8 2.09 2.00 13.42
CA ARG A 8 1.73 3.34 13.89
C ARG A 8 0.24 3.52 14.20
N GLY A 9 -0.58 2.47 14.08
CA GLY A 9 -2.01 2.54 14.36
C GLY A 9 -2.81 3.32 13.32
N LEU A 10 -2.30 3.49 12.09
CA LEU A 10 -2.92 4.33 11.05
C LEU A 10 -3.98 3.60 10.21
N VAL A 11 -4.38 2.38 10.60
CA VAL A 11 -5.37 1.57 9.88
C VAL A 11 -6.68 2.34 9.70
N GLY A 12 -7.23 2.85 10.81
CA GLY A 12 -8.50 3.57 10.79
C GLY A 12 -8.44 4.88 10.00
N GLU A 13 -7.32 5.61 10.08
CA GLU A 13 -7.11 6.85 9.32
C GLU A 13 -7.11 6.60 7.81
N VAL A 14 -6.39 5.57 7.35
CA VAL A 14 -6.35 5.22 5.92
C VAL A 14 -7.73 4.78 5.41
N ILE A 15 -8.44 3.93 6.17
CA ILE A 15 -9.80 3.49 5.82
C ILE A 15 -10.74 4.69 5.74
N SER A 16 -10.74 5.53 6.78
CA SER A 16 -11.56 6.74 6.85
C SER A 16 -11.33 7.65 5.65
N ARG A 17 -10.09 7.85 5.20
CA ARG A 17 -9.80 8.65 4.00
C ARG A 17 -10.34 8.04 2.71
N VAL A 18 -10.31 6.72 2.58
CA VAL A 18 -10.87 6.00 1.42
C VAL A 18 -12.41 6.14 1.41
N GLU A 19 -13.06 5.89 2.54
CA GLU A 19 -14.52 5.99 2.70
C GLU A 19 -15.00 7.44 2.55
N THR A 20 -14.33 8.40 3.18
CA THR A 20 -14.65 9.84 3.10
C THR A 20 -14.54 10.36 1.66
N LYS A 21 -13.63 9.80 0.85
CA LYS A 21 -13.52 10.13 -0.57
C LYS A 21 -14.69 9.57 -1.41
N GLY A 22 -15.52 8.68 -0.83
CA GLY A 22 -16.70 8.10 -1.45
C GLY A 22 -16.47 6.70 -2.05
N TYR A 23 -15.38 6.02 -1.69
CA TYR A 23 -15.13 4.64 -2.11
C TYR A 23 -15.65 3.64 -1.08
N SER A 24 -16.03 2.45 -1.54
CA SER A 24 -16.48 1.36 -0.67
C SER A 24 -15.36 0.38 -0.41
N ILE A 25 -15.32 -0.18 0.81
CA ILE A 25 -14.40 -1.25 1.18
C ILE A 25 -15.12 -2.59 1.01
N GLU A 26 -14.70 -3.38 0.02
CA GLU A 26 -15.33 -4.65 -0.32
C GLU A 26 -14.75 -5.82 0.47
N ALA A 27 -13.46 -5.74 0.79
CA ALA A 27 -12.77 -6.74 1.59
C ALA A 27 -11.60 -6.11 2.34
N LEU A 28 -11.33 -6.64 3.54
CA LEU A 28 -10.22 -6.22 4.37
C LEU A 28 -9.63 -7.43 5.08
N ARG A 29 -8.29 -7.54 5.07
CA ARG A 29 -7.58 -8.62 5.76
C ARG A 29 -6.28 -8.10 6.37
N MET A 30 -6.09 -8.35 7.67
CA MET A 30 -4.78 -8.21 8.31
C MET A 30 -4.03 -9.54 8.25
N LEU A 31 -2.76 -9.50 7.86
CA LEU A 31 -1.91 -10.69 7.73
C LEU A 31 -0.43 -10.33 7.87
N ASN A 32 0.39 -11.32 8.25
CA ASN A 32 1.83 -11.25 8.03
C ASN A 32 2.12 -11.88 6.68
N ALA A 33 2.65 -11.11 5.73
CA ALA A 33 2.99 -11.62 4.40
C ALA A 33 4.29 -12.43 4.47
N ASP A 34 4.27 -13.63 3.90
CA ASP A 34 5.49 -14.43 3.72
C ASP A 34 6.25 -14.00 2.46
N ARG A 35 7.49 -14.49 2.33
CA ARG A 35 8.33 -14.18 1.18
C ARG A 35 7.69 -14.61 -0.14
N ALA A 36 7.10 -15.81 -0.19
CA ALA A 36 6.49 -16.34 -1.41
C ALA A 36 5.33 -15.45 -1.92
N LEU A 37 4.50 -14.92 -1.02
CA LEU A 37 3.45 -13.97 -1.36
C LEU A 37 4.02 -12.66 -1.88
N LEU A 38 5.05 -12.12 -1.23
CA LEU A 38 5.67 -10.86 -1.62
C LEU A 38 6.46 -10.95 -2.94
N GLU A 39 7.07 -12.10 -3.22
CA GLU A 39 7.72 -12.38 -4.51
C GLU A 39 6.71 -12.40 -5.65
N ARG A 40 5.52 -12.98 -5.43
CA ARG A 40 4.42 -12.89 -6.41
C ARG A 40 3.94 -11.44 -6.59
N HIS A 41 3.80 -10.69 -5.49
CA HIS A 41 3.32 -9.31 -5.53
C HIS A 41 4.31 -8.35 -6.21
N TYR A 42 5.61 -8.49 -5.93
CA TYR A 42 6.69 -7.64 -6.44
C TYR A 42 7.47 -8.29 -7.58
N ALA A 43 6.87 -9.23 -8.32
CA ALA A 43 7.54 -9.95 -9.41
C ALA A 43 8.20 -8.99 -10.44
N GLU A 44 7.55 -7.87 -10.73
CA GLU A 44 8.03 -6.81 -11.65
C GLU A 44 9.24 -6.01 -11.11
N HIS A 45 9.65 -6.26 -9.87
CA HIS A 45 10.77 -5.58 -9.22
C HIS A 45 11.98 -6.48 -8.98
N ILE A 46 11.89 -7.76 -9.32
CA ILE A 46 13.01 -8.70 -9.22
C ILE A 46 14.21 -8.15 -10.00
N GLY A 47 15.38 -8.17 -9.37
CA GLY A 47 16.63 -7.66 -9.93
C GLY A 47 16.86 -6.15 -9.75
N LYS A 48 15.88 -5.39 -9.22
CA LYS A 48 16.09 -3.98 -8.86
C LYS A 48 16.86 -3.87 -7.54
N PRO A 49 17.72 -2.85 -7.36
CA PRO A 49 18.58 -2.74 -6.16
C PRO A 49 17.79 -2.57 -4.85
N PHE A 50 16.54 -2.09 -4.93
CA PHE A 50 15.66 -1.92 -3.78
C PHE A 50 14.78 -3.15 -3.48
N TYR A 51 14.85 -4.21 -4.29
CA TYR A 51 13.95 -5.35 -4.19
C TYR A 51 14.07 -6.11 -2.86
N GLU A 52 15.28 -6.57 -2.52
CA GLU A 52 15.48 -7.31 -1.27
C GLU A 52 15.15 -6.47 -0.03
N PRO A 53 15.62 -5.21 0.08
CA PRO A 53 15.20 -4.34 1.17
C PRO A 53 13.68 -4.10 1.24
N LEU A 54 12.97 -4.11 0.09
CA LEU A 54 11.52 -3.96 0.03
C LEU A 54 10.80 -5.19 0.57
N VAL A 55 11.24 -6.39 0.16
CA VAL A 55 10.69 -7.65 0.66
C VAL A 55 10.95 -7.78 2.17
N GLU A 56 12.17 -7.51 2.64
CA GLU A 56 12.52 -7.49 4.06
C GLU A 56 11.63 -6.54 4.86
N PHE A 57 11.43 -5.32 4.35
CA PHE A 57 10.56 -4.35 4.99
C PHE A 57 9.11 -4.83 5.07
N MET A 58 8.57 -5.39 3.98
CA MET A 58 7.18 -5.86 3.94
C MET A 58 6.96 -7.10 4.81
N MET A 59 8.00 -7.89 5.08
CA MET A 59 7.98 -9.01 6.05
C MET A 59 8.18 -8.56 7.51
N SER A 60 8.56 -7.30 7.76
CA SER A 60 8.91 -6.81 9.11
C SER A 60 7.73 -6.70 10.09
N GLY A 61 6.51 -7.04 9.69
CA GLY A 61 5.33 -6.99 10.53
C GLY A 61 4.03 -7.16 9.75
N PRO A 62 2.88 -7.00 10.43
CA PRO A 62 1.58 -7.16 9.80
C PRO A 62 1.33 -6.07 8.76
N ILE A 63 0.65 -6.46 7.69
CA ILE A 63 0.06 -5.57 6.69
C ILE A 63 -1.47 -5.64 6.78
N VAL A 64 -2.14 -4.64 6.22
CA VAL A 64 -3.58 -4.69 5.97
C VAL A 64 -3.83 -4.59 4.47
N ALA A 65 -4.29 -5.68 3.87
CA ALA A 65 -4.76 -5.71 2.48
C ALA A 65 -6.22 -5.23 2.44
N ILE A 66 -6.55 -4.41 1.43
CA ILE A 66 -7.86 -3.78 1.27
C ILE A 66 -8.26 -3.87 -0.20
N VAL A 67 -9.48 -4.31 -0.47
CA VAL A 67 -10.13 -4.15 -1.78
C VAL A 67 -11.10 -2.97 -1.68
N ALA A 68 -10.87 -1.95 -2.50
CA ALA A 68 -11.75 -0.78 -2.58
C ALA A 68 -12.41 -0.71 -3.95
N SER A 69 -13.66 -0.26 -3.99
CA SER A 69 -14.47 -0.13 -5.20
C SER A 69 -15.03 1.29 -5.38
N GLY A 70 -15.39 1.61 -6.62
CA GLY A 70 -16.02 2.86 -7.00
C GLY A 70 -15.53 3.40 -8.34
N ASN A 71 -16.15 4.49 -8.80
CA ASN A 71 -15.81 5.09 -10.09
C ASN A 71 -14.39 5.68 -10.06
N ARG A 72 -13.54 5.29 -11.02
CA ARG A 72 -12.13 5.70 -11.13
C ARG A 72 -11.32 5.48 -9.83
N VAL A 73 -11.64 4.43 -9.07
CA VAL A 73 -11.04 4.16 -7.75
C VAL A 73 -9.51 4.06 -7.78
N ILE A 74 -8.92 3.48 -8.82
CA ILE A 74 -7.45 3.35 -8.96
C ILE A 74 -6.81 4.74 -9.01
N GLU A 75 -7.26 5.58 -9.94
CA GLU A 75 -6.76 6.95 -10.09
C GLU A 75 -7.01 7.78 -8.82
N GLY A 76 -8.22 7.72 -8.28
CA GLY A 76 -8.59 8.51 -7.12
C GLY A 76 -7.85 8.06 -5.85
N PHE A 77 -7.60 6.76 -5.67
CA PHE A 77 -6.76 6.26 -4.59
C PHE A 77 -5.31 6.70 -4.77
N ARG A 78 -4.74 6.69 -5.99
CA ARG A 78 -3.38 7.19 -6.23
C ARG A 78 -3.25 8.68 -5.93
N SER A 79 -4.26 9.47 -6.31
CA SER A 79 -4.36 10.88 -5.94
C SER A 79 -4.44 11.07 -4.42
N LEU A 80 -5.22 10.23 -3.72
CA LEU A 80 -5.34 10.26 -2.26
C LEU A 80 -4.04 9.83 -1.56
N ALA A 81 -3.35 8.84 -2.12
CA ALA A 81 -2.10 8.32 -1.58
C ALA A 81 -0.97 9.34 -1.64
N GLY A 82 -0.87 10.10 -2.73
CA GLY A 82 0.25 11.00 -3.00
C GLY A 82 1.42 10.29 -3.67
N VAL A 83 2.44 11.05 -4.08
CA VAL A 83 3.64 10.51 -4.76
C VAL A 83 4.47 9.60 -3.85
N THR A 84 5.36 8.79 -4.43
CA THR A 84 6.10 7.75 -3.70
C THR A 84 6.98 8.30 -2.59
N ASP A 85 7.70 9.40 -2.84
CA ASP A 85 8.48 10.11 -1.83
C ASP A 85 7.52 10.92 -0.93
N PRO A 86 7.33 10.51 0.33
CA PRO A 86 6.40 11.17 1.22
C PRO A 86 6.84 12.58 1.62
N THR A 87 8.15 12.88 1.61
CA THR A 87 8.68 14.18 2.03
C THR A 87 8.25 15.31 1.09
N VAL A 88 8.06 14.99 -0.18
CA VAL A 88 7.60 15.93 -1.22
C VAL A 88 6.14 15.70 -1.62
N ALA A 89 5.45 14.74 -0.99
CA ALA A 89 4.05 14.49 -1.26
C ALA A 89 3.20 15.68 -0.80
N ALA A 90 2.18 16.02 -1.59
CA ALA A 90 1.34 17.18 -1.31
C ALA A 90 0.63 17.03 0.05
N PRO A 91 0.49 18.12 0.82
CA PRO A 91 -0.33 18.13 2.03
C PRO A 91 -1.76 17.66 1.74
N GLY A 92 -2.37 16.93 2.68
CA GLY A 92 -3.69 16.32 2.53
C GLY A 92 -3.66 14.91 1.91
N THR A 93 -2.55 14.49 1.30
CA THR A 93 -2.39 13.11 0.84
C THR A 93 -1.98 12.20 2.00
N ILE A 94 -2.26 10.90 1.91
CA ILE A 94 -1.88 9.91 2.93
C ILE A 94 -0.36 9.98 3.19
N ARG A 95 0.45 10.04 2.14
CA ARG A 95 1.91 10.07 2.27
C ARG A 95 2.42 11.42 2.76
N GLY A 96 1.83 12.53 2.31
CA GLY A 96 2.22 13.87 2.74
C GLY A 96 1.89 14.15 4.20
N ASP A 97 0.74 13.68 4.69
CA ASP A 97 0.33 13.91 6.08
C ASP A 97 0.92 12.91 7.05
N LEU A 98 1.08 11.65 6.62
CA LEU A 98 1.34 10.55 7.53
C LEU A 98 2.73 9.95 7.38
N ALA A 99 3.57 10.42 6.47
CA ALA A 99 4.93 9.90 6.29
C ALA A 99 5.96 11.01 6.05
N ARG A 100 7.22 10.60 6.12
CA ARG A 100 8.41 11.39 5.79
C ARG A 100 9.55 10.41 5.56
N ASP A 101 10.66 10.88 5.00
CA ASP A 101 11.89 10.09 4.99
C ASP A 101 12.29 9.67 6.42
N GLN A 102 12.58 8.39 6.58
CA GLN A 102 13.01 7.76 7.84
C GLN A 102 14.52 7.49 7.85
N GLY A 103 15.24 7.76 6.76
CA GLY A 103 16.65 7.41 6.61
C GLY A 103 16.89 5.89 6.52
N THR A 104 15.90 5.13 6.04
CA THR A 104 15.99 3.67 5.91
C THR A 104 16.33 3.23 4.50
N LYS A 105 16.77 1.97 4.34
CA LYS A 105 17.15 1.40 3.03
C LYS A 105 16.03 1.42 1.98
N VAL A 106 14.77 1.46 2.43
CA VAL A 106 13.60 1.62 1.57
C VAL A 106 12.72 2.75 2.07
N VAL A 107 11.97 3.33 1.14
CA VAL A 107 10.95 4.33 1.45
C VAL A 107 9.78 3.67 2.19
N GLN A 108 9.55 4.12 3.43
CA GLN A 108 8.41 3.73 4.25
C GLN A 108 7.32 4.79 4.10
N ASN A 109 6.34 4.51 3.23
CA ASN A 109 5.32 5.48 2.80
C ASN A 109 3.88 4.97 3.01
N ILE A 110 3.65 4.15 4.03
CA ILE A 110 2.33 3.78 4.59
C ILE A 110 1.45 2.93 3.67
N VAL A 111 1.23 3.33 2.43
CA VAL A 111 0.29 2.71 1.50
C VAL A 111 0.96 2.28 0.19
N HIS A 112 0.48 1.15 -0.32
CA HIS A 112 0.61 0.71 -1.71
C HIS A 112 -0.77 0.84 -2.36
N GLY A 113 -0.82 1.08 -3.66
CA GLY A 113 -2.04 1.07 -4.45
C GLY A 113 -1.71 0.66 -5.88
N SER A 114 -2.58 -0.18 -6.44
CA SER A 114 -2.51 -0.63 -7.83
C SER A 114 -2.42 0.56 -8.80
N ASP A 115 -1.77 0.38 -9.94
CA ASP A 115 -1.54 1.45 -10.92
C ASP A 115 -2.39 1.33 -12.19
N SER A 116 -3.03 0.18 -12.37
CA SER A 116 -3.79 -0.18 -13.56
C SER A 116 -4.86 -1.22 -13.20
N PRO A 117 -5.94 -1.35 -13.99
CA PRO A 117 -6.92 -2.43 -13.81
C PRO A 117 -6.27 -3.83 -13.81
N GLU A 118 -5.26 -4.03 -14.65
CA GLU A 118 -4.52 -5.29 -14.76
C GLU A 118 -3.71 -5.58 -13.49
N SER A 119 -3.00 -4.59 -12.94
CA SER A 119 -2.29 -4.76 -11.66
C SER A 119 -3.27 -4.98 -10.52
N ALA A 120 -4.40 -4.26 -10.50
CA ALA A 120 -5.44 -4.41 -9.48
C ALA A 120 -6.02 -5.83 -9.46
N ALA A 121 -6.39 -6.38 -10.62
CA ALA A 121 -6.94 -7.74 -10.71
C ALA A 121 -5.95 -8.80 -10.18
N ARG A 122 -4.68 -8.72 -10.61
CA ARG A 122 -3.60 -9.60 -10.16
C ARG A 122 -3.34 -9.47 -8.66
N GLU A 123 -3.24 -8.25 -8.15
CA GLU A 123 -2.98 -7.97 -6.74
C GLU A 123 -4.14 -8.48 -5.86
N ILE A 124 -5.39 -8.29 -6.27
CA ILE A 124 -6.56 -8.82 -5.57
C ILE A 124 -6.48 -10.34 -5.46
N GLU A 125 -6.18 -11.04 -6.55
CA GLU A 125 -6.05 -12.51 -6.56
C GLU A 125 -4.93 -13.01 -5.61
N ILE A 126 -3.82 -12.27 -5.51
CA ILE A 126 -2.70 -12.62 -4.62
C ILE A 126 -3.10 -12.54 -3.13
N PHE A 127 -3.83 -11.49 -2.73
CA PHE A 127 -4.15 -11.23 -1.32
C PHE A 127 -5.50 -11.83 -0.87
N PHE A 128 -6.42 -12.03 -1.80
CA PHE A 128 -7.78 -12.56 -1.58
C PHE A 128 -8.07 -13.72 -2.55
N PRO A 129 -7.33 -14.84 -2.47
CA PRO A 129 -7.66 -16.04 -3.23
C PRO A 129 -9.04 -16.57 -2.81
N LYS A 130 -9.74 -17.20 -3.75
CA LYS A 130 -11.07 -17.82 -3.52
C LYS A 130 -11.00 -19.01 -2.57
#